data_AF-A0A672SJN3-F1
#
_entry.id   AF-A0A672SJN3-F1
#
_cell.length_a   1.000
_cell.length_b   1.000
_cell.length_c   1.000
_cell.angle_alpha   90.00
_cell.angle_beta   90.00
_cell.angle_gamma   90.00
#
_symmetry.space_group_name_H-M   'P 1'
#
loop_
_entity.id
_entity.type
_entity.pdbx_description
1 polymer ?
#
loop_
_entity_poly.entity_id
_entity_poly.type
_entity_poly.pdbx_seq_one_letter_code
_entity_poly.pdbx_strand_id
1 'polypeptide(L)'
;MDPLGARSQFVEVQNLPTWDQPQGVQDEVDGENLLMEEDDQLTNQLNSFESPFPFRQDINSKIVLFNGDVALLNCTAIVNTSNETLTDKNPVSDSIHRNSGPELRDELLKLKGCRTGEAKMTEGFNLAARFIIHTVGPKYKAKYRTAAESSLYSCYRNVMQLAKEHAMASVGFCVVSTVKRAYPLEDATHIALRTIRRFLENHGENIEMVVFAVSGVEEPVYRKLMPLYYPRSKKEERIGLPLLPANIGNSEGEPVVPERQIRIAEKPGNLEDDSGDDSLESDLGLVGSHAFARMEGDVDKQRKLILQGQMSEAAQQKQHQRNYNRWLCRARAEDLSDIAALKALYQTGVDLCGRTVMVVVGRNIPVTLIDMEKVNEKMFILPFVMCSDSPFYYSSILFCTKFYIHFVRFSTKCCLTKVNLMVKFRFKKNLRAFYFIHPTFRSKVSTWFFTTFSVSGLKEKVHHIENLQQLFTCILPEQIDIPPFVLEYDTRVSIQLYSPTT
;
A
#
# COMPACT_ATOMS: atom_id res chain seq x y z
N MET A 1 -11.97 20.14 -42.38
CA MET A 1 -12.96 20.69 -43.33
C MET A 1 -13.54 19.54 -44.12
N ASP A 2 -14.75 19.13 -43.79
CA ASP A 2 -15.53 18.18 -44.58
C ASP A 2 -15.71 18.76 -46.00
N PRO A 3 -15.58 17.98 -47.09
CA PRO A 3 -15.68 18.49 -48.47
C PRO A 3 -17.06 19.08 -48.82
N LEU A 4 -18.01 19.07 -47.89
CA LEU A 4 -19.38 19.57 -48.03
C LEU A 4 -19.69 20.82 -47.18
N GLY A 5 -18.74 21.38 -46.44
CA GLY A 5 -18.97 22.62 -45.68
C GLY A 5 -20.03 22.52 -44.57
N ALA A 6 -20.41 21.31 -44.15
CA ALA A 6 -21.26 21.09 -42.99
C ALA A 6 -20.48 21.52 -41.73
N ARG A 7 -21.02 22.48 -40.97
CA ARG A 7 -20.51 22.79 -39.63
C ARG A 7 -20.62 21.50 -38.82
N SER A 8 -19.52 21.03 -38.25
CA SER A 8 -19.55 19.94 -37.28
C SER A 8 -20.59 20.27 -36.21
N GLN A 9 -21.42 19.29 -35.82
CA GLN A 9 -22.28 19.47 -34.66
C GLN A 9 -21.35 19.62 -33.46
N PHE A 10 -21.25 20.82 -32.89
CA PHE A 10 -20.45 21.10 -31.71
C PHE A 10 -21.30 21.81 -30.65
N VAL A 11 -20.89 21.65 -29.40
CA VAL A 11 -21.51 22.25 -28.24
C VAL A 11 -20.68 23.44 -27.81
N GLU A 12 -21.29 24.62 -27.82
CA GLU A 12 -20.67 25.84 -27.30
C GLU A 12 -20.66 25.83 -25.78
N VAL A 13 -19.48 25.75 -25.19
CA VAL A 13 -19.33 25.68 -23.73
C VAL A 13 -19.83 26.92 -23.00
N GLN A 14 -19.88 28.08 -23.66
CA GLN A 14 -20.43 29.31 -23.12
C GLN A 14 -21.96 29.24 -22.89
N ASN A 15 -22.66 28.37 -23.61
CA ASN A 15 -24.10 28.19 -23.48
C ASN A 15 -24.48 27.15 -22.41
N LEU A 16 -23.49 26.46 -21.82
CA LEU A 16 -23.74 25.47 -20.79
C LEU A 16 -23.93 26.14 -19.42
N PRO A 17 -24.89 25.68 -18.61
CA PRO A 17 -25.11 26.23 -17.27
C PRO A 17 -23.90 25.92 -16.38
N THR A 18 -23.38 26.96 -15.73
CA THR A 18 -22.32 26.83 -14.74
C THR A 18 -22.87 26.25 -13.44
N TRP A 19 -21.99 25.72 -12.60
CA TRP A 19 -22.38 25.09 -11.33
C TRP A 19 -22.97 26.08 -10.32
N ASP A 20 -22.65 27.37 -10.45
CA ASP A 20 -23.23 28.44 -9.64
C ASP A 20 -24.72 28.69 -9.95
N GLN A 21 -25.19 28.27 -11.13
CA GLN A 21 -26.58 28.43 -11.54
C GLN A 21 -27.42 27.22 -11.10
N PRO A 22 -28.64 27.43 -10.57
CA PRO A 22 -29.52 26.34 -10.18
C PRO A 22 -29.91 25.49 -11.40
N GLN A 23 -29.58 24.19 -11.37
CA GLN A 23 -29.85 23.28 -12.47
C GLN A 23 -31.23 22.61 -12.32
N GLY A 24 -32.29 23.41 -12.42
CA GLY A 24 -33.68 22.92 -12.48
C GLY A 24 -34.28 22.40 -11.16
N VAL A 25 -35.53 21.92 -11.24
CA VAL A 25 -36.43 21.58 -10.11
C VAL A 25 -35.87 20.48 -9.19
N GLN A 26 -34.99 19.60 -9.69
CA GLN A 26 -34.42 18.49 -8.91
C GLN A 26 -33.50 18.97 -7.77
N ASP A 27 -32.74 20.05 -8.01
CA ASP A 27 -31.81 20.61 -7.02
C ASP A 27 -32.56 21.26 -5.83
N GLU A 28 -33.81 21.71 -6.03
CA GLU A 28 -34.69 22.21 -4.96
C GLU A 28 -35.21 21.08 -4.07
N VAL A 29 -35.55 19.93 -4.67
CA VAL A 29 -36.12 18.76 -3.94
C VAL A 29 -35.06 18.01 -3.13
N ASP A 30 -33.84 17.86 -3.64
CA ASP A 30 -32.73 17.25 -2.88
C ASP A 30 -32.23 18.19 -1.77
N GLY A 31 -32.30 19.50 -2.01
CA GLY A 31 -32.03 20.53 -1.00
C GLY A 31 -33.06 20.52 0.15
N GLU A 32 -34.31 20.17 -0.12
CA GLU A 32 -35.39 20.04 0.86
C GLU A 32 -35.38 18.71 1.63
N ASN A 33 -35.03 17.59 1.00
CA ASN A 33 -34.99 16.28 1.68
C ASN A 33 -33.84 16.14 2.71
N LEU A 34 -32.83 17.00 2.66
CA LEU A 34 -31.79 17.14 3.69
C LEU A 34 -32.22 18.04 4.86
N LEU A 35 -33.43 18.63 4.82
CA LEU A 35 -33.96 19.55 5.83
C LEU A 35 -34.86 18.83 6.83
N MET A 36 -34.32 18.00 7.73
CA MET A 36 -35.02 17.73 8.99
C MET A 36 -34.06 17.64 10.17
N GLU A 37 -34.45 18.42 11.19
CA GLU A 37 -33.99 18.51 12.58
C GLU A 37 -32.82 19.46 12.89
N GLU A 38 -33.23 20.68 13.24
CA GLU A 38 -32.47 21.72 13.93
C GLU A 38 -32.14 21.28 15.36
N ASP A 39 -30.86 21.38 15.76
CA ASP A 39 -30.49 21.50 17.17
C ASP A 39 -29.49 22.66 17.33
N ASP A 40 -29.99 23.75 17.89
CA ASP A 40 -29.35 25.07 18.01
C ASP A 40 -28.15 25.12 18.98
N GLN A 41 -27.73 23.97 19.52
CA GLN A 41 -26.60 23.87 20.46
C GLN A 41 -25.29 23.42 19.80
N LEU A 42 -25.33 22.69 18.68
CA LEU A 42 -24.13 22.29 17.91
C LEU A 42 -23.59 23.42 17.01
N THR A 43 -24.44 24.38 16.66
CA THR A 43 -24.14 25.49 15.75
C THR A 43 -23.07 26.44 16.28
N ASN A 44 -22.88 26.53 17.60
CA ASN A 44 -21.86 27.40 18.21
C ASN A 44 -20.46 26.76 18.33
N GLN A 45 -20.32 25.43 18.31
CA GLN A 45 -19.00 24.77 18.33
C GLN A 45 -18.38 24.62 16.93
N LEU A 46 -19.21 24.45 15.89
CA LEU A 46 -18.78 24.31 14.49
C LEU A 46 -18.32 25.62 13.83
N ASN A 47 -18.59 26.79 14.44
CA ASN A 47 -18.12 28.09 13.95
C ASN A 47 -16.60 28.31 14.06
N SER A 48 -15.85 27.35 14.61
CA SER A 48 -14.39 27.42 14.80
C SER A 48 -13.57 26.64 13.77
N PHE A 49 -14.19 25.76 12.96
CA PHE A 49 -13.48 24.98 11.95
C PHE A 49 -13.77 25.52 10.55
N GLU A 50 -12.75 26.07 9.90
CA GLU A 50 -12.83 26.44 8.49
C GLU A 50 -13.02 25.16 7.64
N SER A 51 -14.03 25.15 6.77
CA SER A 51 -14.23 24.04 5.84
C SER A 51 -12.99 23.90 4.95
N PRO A 52 -12.49 22.67 4.71
CA PRO A 52 -11.37 22.45 3.80
C PRO A 52 -11.68 22.90 2.36
N PHE A 53 -12.96 23.01 2.00
CA PHE A 53 -13.45 23.53 0.73
C PHE A 53 -14.53 24.59 0.99
N PRO A 54 -14.14 25.87 1.19
CA PRO A 54 -15.10 26.93 1.49
C PRO A 54 -15.93 27.31 0.25
N PHE A 55 -17.11 27.88 0.46
CA PHE A 55 -17.91 28.48 -0.61
C PHE A 55 -17.11 29.55 -1.37
N ARG A 56 -16.98 29.37 -2.70
CA ARG A 56 -16.26 30.25 -3.61
C ARG A 56 -17.01 30.41 -4.92
N GLN A 57 -17.72 31.52 -5.06
CA GLN A 57 -18.48 31.84 -6.26
C GLN A 57 -17.60 31.93 -7.51
N ASP A 58 -16.40 32.49 -7.37
CA ASP A 58 -15.44 32.68 -8.45
C ASP A 58 -14.90 31.36 -9.03
N ILE A 59 -14.90 30.28 -8.24
CA ILE A 59 -14.58 28.93 -8.71
C ILE A 59 -15.83 28.28 -9.30
N ASN A 60 -16.97 28.37 -8.61
CA ASN A 60 -18.22 27.74 -9.04
C ASN A 60 -18.68 28.23 -10.42
N SER A 61 -18.46 29.51 -10.73
CA SER A 61 -18.79 30.09 -12.04
C SER A 61 -17.94 29.53 -13.19
N LYS A 62 -16.83 28.84 -12.89
CA LYS A 62 -15.93 28.22 -13.87
C LYS A 62 -16.23 26.76 -14.11
N ILE A 63 -17.01 26.12 -13.24
CA ILE A 63 -17.28 24.69 -13.30
C ILE A 63 -18.57 24.43 -14.08
N VAL A 64 -18.55 23.46 -14.97
CA VAL A 64 -19.72 22.98 -15.71
C VAL A 64 -19.81 21.47 -15.58
N LEU A 65 -20.98 20.95 -15.23
CA LEU A 65 -21.30 19.52 -15.33
C LEU A 65 -22.10 19.31 -16.62
N PHE A 66 -21.57 18.51 -17.54
CA PHE A 66 -22.17 18.28 -18.85
C PHE A 66 -22.41 16.79 -19.06
N ASN A 67 -23.68 16.38 -19.21
CA ASN A 67 -24.01 15.02 -19.62
C ASN A 67 -23.98 14.93 -21.16
N GLY A 68 -22.92 14.34 -21.69
CA GLY A 68 -22.74 14.22 -23.13
C GLY A 68 -21.31 13.86 -23.53
N ASP A 69 -21.07 13.86 -24.84
CA ASP A 69 -19.79 13.48 -25.42
C ASP A 69 -18.78 14.64 -25.37
N VAL A 70 -17.63 14.39 -24.75
CA VAL A 70 -16.52 15.35 -24.64
C VAL A 70 -15.98 15.77 -26.01
N ALA A 71 -16.08 14.92 -27.03
CA ALA A 71 -15.55 15.20 -28.37
C ALA A 71 -16.29 16.34 -29.09
N LEU A 72 -17.51 16.67 -28.65
CA LEU A 72 -18.34 17.72 -29.24
C LEU A 72 -18.09 19.10 -28.62
N LEU A 73 -17.37 19.19 -27.50
CA LEU A 73 -17.12 20.44 -26.79
C LEU A 73 -16.12 21.32 -27.56
N ASN A 74 -16.43 22.60 -27.72
CA ASN A 74 -15.51 23.59 -28.28
C ASN A 74 -14.54 24.20 -27.24
N CYS A 75 -14.11 23.40 -26.27
CA CYS A 75 -13.07 23.79 -25.30
C CYS A 75 -11.74 24.08 -26.00
N THR A 76 -10.84 24.82 -25.34
CA THR A 76 -9.46 24.99 -25.84
C THR A 76 -8.76 23.64 -25.93
N ALA A 77 -8.93 22.80 -24.90
CA ALA A 77 -8.53 21.40 -24.95
C ALA A 77 -9.62 20.48 -24.41
N ILE A 78 -9.66 19.27 -24.98
CA ILE A 78 -10.44 18.16 -24.42
C ILE A 78 -9.50 17.05 -23.97
N VAL A 79 -9.93 16.29 -22.97
CA VAL A 79 -9.11 15.23 -22.38
C VAL A 79 -9.52 13.89 -22.95
N ASN A 80 -8.55 13.15 -23.47
CA ASN A 80 -8.71 11.75 -23.87
C ASN A 80 -8.10 10.83 -22.80
N THR A 81 -8.85 9.82 -22.36
CA THR A 81 -8.34 8.72 -21.53
C THR A 81 -7.99 7.53 -22.41
N SER A 82 -6.73 7.08 -22.36
CA SER A 82 -6.25 5.98 -23.20
C SER A 82 -5.38 4.98 -22.43
N ASN A 83 -4.59 4.19 -23.15
CA ASN A 83 -3.61 3.25 -22.62
C ASN A 83 -2.18 3.69 -22.92
N GLU A 84 -1.22 2.91 -22.42
CA GLU A 84 0.17 3.27 -22.46
C GLU A 84 0.72 3.38 -23.91
N THR A 85 0.06 2.72 -24.85
CA THR A 85 0.37 2.76 -26.28
C THR A 85 -0.46 3.78 -27.06
N LEU A 86 -1.38 4.50 -26.42
CA LEU A 86 -2.33 5.43 -27.05
C LEU A 86 -3.21 4.77 -28.14
N THR A 87 -3.55 3.50 -27.96
CA THR A 87 -4.38 2.70 -28.87
C THR A 87 -5.55 2.03 -28.17
N ASP A 88 -5.97 2.57 -27.02
CA ASP A 88 -7.07 1.98 -26.28
C ASP A 88 -8.40 2.15 -27.01
N LYS A 89 -9.22 1.11 -26.96
CA LYS A 89 -10.59 1.12 -27.46
C LYS A 89 -11.51 1.33 -26.28
N ASN A 90 -12.08 2.51 -26.19
CA ASN A 90 -13.05 2.91 -25.19
C ASN A 90 -13.97 3.99 -25.79
N PRO A 91 -15.21 4.17 -25.27
CA PRO A 91 -16.19 5.05 -25.90
C PRO A 91 -15.70 6.48 -26.13
N VAL A 92 -14.94 7.03 -25.18
CA VAL A 92 -14.38 8.40 -25.25
C VAL A 92 -13.33 8.48 -26.36
N SER A 93 -12.32 7.60 -26.31
CA SER A 93 -11.24 7.57 -27.31
C SER A 93 -11.79 7.28 -28.70
N ASP A 94 -12.74 6.36 -28.83
CA ASP A 94 -13.38 6.02 -30.10
C ASP A 94 -14.16 7.21 -30.68
N SER A 95 -14.81 8.01 -29.85
CA SER A 95 -15.48 9.24 -30.31
C SER A 95 -14.50 10.33 -30.71
N ILE A 96 -13.46 10.56 -29.90
CA ILE A 96 -12.40 11.54 -30.21
C ILE A 96 -11.73 11.19 -31.54
N HIS A 97 -11.33 9.93 -31.75
CA HIS A 97 -10.73 9.48 -33.00
C HIS A 97 -11.66 9.62 -34.21
N ARG A 98 -12.96 9.37 -34.04
CA ARG A 98 -13.94 9.51 -35.10
C ARG A 98 -14.11 10.96 -35.54
N ASN A 99 -14.16 11.87 -34.57
CA ASN A 99 -14.39 13.30 -34.82
C ASN A 99 -13.12 14.06 -35.20
N SER A 100 -11.93 13.64 -34.74
CA SER A 100 -10.65 14.26 -35.09
C SER A 100 -10.22 13.98 -36.52
N GLY A 101 -10.54 12.80 -37.05
CA GLY A 101 -10.03 12.32 -38.34
C GLY A 101 -8.78 11.44 -38.22
N PRO A 102 -8.35 10.83 -39.34
CA PRO A 102 -7.22 9.88 -39.38
C PRO A 102 -5.87 10.50 -39.01
N GLU A 103 -5.69 11.81 -39.18
CA GLU A 103 -4.44 12.54 -38.93
C GLU A 103 -3.98 12.42 -37.47
N LEU A 104 -4.92 12.30 -36.54
CA LEU A 104 -4.62 12.06 -35.12
C LEU A 104 -3.80 10.80 -34.92
N ARG A 105 -4.04 9.74 -35.71
CA ARG A 105 -3.31 8.48 -35.58
C ARG A 105 -1.83 8.65 -35.92
N ASP A 106 -1.52 9.46 -36.92
CA ASP A 106 -0.15 9.70 -37.35
C ASP A 106 0.61 10.55 -36.32
N GLU A 107 -0.06 11.48 -35.64
CA GLU A 107 0.53 12.25 -34.55
C GLU A 107 0.77 11.40 -33.30
N LEU A 108 -0.19 10.54 -32.93
CA LEU A 108 -0.04 9.63 -31.79
C LEU A 108 1.14 8.66 -31.95
N LEU A 109 1.43 8.21 -33.17
CA LEU A 109 2.61 7.38 -33.45
C LEU A 109 3.93 8.12 -33.15
N LYS A 110 3.97 9.44 -33.30
CA LYS A 110 5.16 10.27 -32.99
C LYS A 110 5.39 10.42 -31.49
N LEU A 111 4.33 10.39 -30.68
CA LEU A 111 4.41 10.56 -29.22
C LEU A 111 5.09 9.40 -28.48
N LYS A 112 5.25 8.23 -29.12
CA LYS A 112 5.87 7.02 -28.55
C LYS A 112 5.25 6.58 -27.21
N GLY A 113 3.92 6.61 -27.15
CA GLY A 113 3.14 6.18 -25.97
C GLY A 113 3.05 7.22 -24.85
N CYS A 114 2.39 6.88 -23.75
CA CYS A 114 2.19 7.74 -22.58
C CYS A 114 2.20 6.90 -21.31
N ARG A 115 2.93 7.27 -20.25
CA ARG A 115 2.96 6.47 -19.03
C ARG A 115 1.70 6.69 -18.19
N THR A 116 1.37 5.72 -17.33
CA THR A 116 0.26 5.88 -16.37
C THR A 116 0.48 7.11 -15.50
N GLY A 117 -0.54 7.96 -15.39
CA GLY A 117 -0.45 9.23 -14.65
C GLY A 117 0.18 10.40 -15.43
N GLU A 118 0.79 10.14 -16.59
CA GLU A 118 1.34 11.19 -17.47
C GLU A 118 0.25 11.78 -18.39
N ALA A 119 0.50 12.96 -18.94
CA ALA A 119 -0.34 13.60 -19.94
C ALA A 119 0.53 14.10 -21.11
N LYS A 120 0.03 13.98 -22.33
CA LYS A 120 0.66 14.47 -23.57
C LYS A 120 -0.36 15.16 -24.44
N MET A 121 0.06 16.16 -25.19
CA MET A 121 -0.84 16.96 -26.03
C MET A 121 -0.62 16.70 -27.51
N THR A 122 -1.71 16.76 -28.29
CA THR A 122 -1.73 16.80 -29.76
C THR A 122 -2.67 17.90 -30.23
N GLU A 123 -2.67 18.17 -31.54
CA GLU A 123 -3.69 18.99 -32.17
C GLU A 123 -5.07 18.28 -32.16
N GLY A 124 -6.14 19.07 -32.22
CA GLY A 124 -7.52 18.59 -32.27
C GLY A 124 -8.03 18.21 -33.67
N PHE A 125 -7.30 18.62 -34.72
CA PHE A 125 -7.63 18.36 -36.12
C PHE A 125 -9.05 18.81 -36.51
N ASN A 126 -9.95 17.89 -36.79
CA ASN A 126 -11.33 18.19 -37.20
C ASN A 126 -12.31 18.34 -36.01
N LEU A 127 -11.81 18.25 -34.77
CA LEU A 127 -12.59 18.58 -33.56
C LEU A 127 -12.87 20.09 -33.48
N ALA A 128 -13.94 20.44 -32.76
CA ALA A 128 -14.16 21.83 -32.36
C ALA A 128 -13.13 22.32 -31.34
N ALA A 129 -12.58 21.40 -30.54
CA ALA A 129 -11.50 21.68 -29.62
C ALA A 129 -10.17 21.84 -30.35
N ARG A 130 -9.36 22.82 -29.91
CA ARG A 130 -8.06 23.12 -30.54
C ARG A 130 -7.03 22.03 -30.26
N PHE A 131 -6.99 21.52 -29.04
CA PHE A 131 -6.02 20.51 -28.61
C PHE A 131 -6.70 19.30 -27.97
N ILE A 132 -6.01 18.16 -28.00
CA ILE A 132 -6.37 16.97 -27.24
C ILE A 132 -5.25 16.70 -26.24
N ILE A 133 -5.62 16.57 -24.96
CA ILE A 133 -4.69 16.14 -23.91
C ILE A 133 -4.96 14.66 -23.62
N HIS A 134 -4.02 13.81 -24.01
CA HIS A 134 -4.06 12.37 -23.79
C HIS A 134 -3.45 12.02 -22.44
N THR A 135 -4.22 11.41 -21.56
CA THR A 135 -3.75 10.87 -20.29
C THR A 135 -4.07 9.39 -20.15
N VAL A 136 -3.37 8.72 -19.25
CA VAL A 136 -3.50 7.28 -19.03
C VAL A 136 -3.83 7.01 -17.57
N GLY A 137 -5.12 6.73 -17.31
CA GLY A 137 -5.61 6.34 -15.98
C GLY A 137 -5.01 5.01 -15.50
N PRO A 138 -4.92 4.77 -14.19
CA PRO A 138 -4.38 3.52 -13.65
C PRO A 138 -5.34 2.34 -13.85
N LYS A 139 -4.79 1.12 -13.98
CA LYS A 139 -5.56 -0.12 -13.83
C LYS A 139 -5.77 -0.38 -12.35
N TYR A 140 -7.01 -0.31 -11.88
CA TYR A 140 -7.28 -0.45 -10.46
C TYR A 140 -7.18 -1.91 -10.01
N LYS A 141 -6.48 -2.12 -8.90
CA LYS A 141 -6.42 -3.38 -8.16
C LYS A 141 -6.42 -3.03 -6.68
N ALA A 142 -7.25 -3.69 -5.88
CA ALA A 142 -7.37 -3.41 -4.44
C ALA A 142 -6.01 -3.43 -3.71
N LYS A 143 -5.12 -4.37 -4.07
CA LYS A 143 -3.76 -4.46 -3.50
C LYS A 143 -2.84 -3.27 -3.81
N TYR A 144 -3.17 -2.46 -4.83
CA TYR A 144 -2.39 -1.30 -5.27
C TYR A 144 -3.22 0.00 -5.17
N ARG A 145 -4.19 0.06 -4.24
CA ARG A 145 -5.07 1.21 -4.04
C ARG A 145 -4.29 2.54 -3.99
N THR A 146 -3.30 2.67 -3.12
CA THR A 146 -2.52 3.91 -2.94
C THR A 146 -1.75 4.33 -4.19
N ALA A 147 -1.25 3.37 -4.97
CA ALA A 147 -0.58 3.66 -6.24
C ALA A 147 -1.57 4.11 -7.32
N ALA A 148 -2.77 3.51 -7.35
CA ALA A 148 -3.83 3.91 -8.25
C ALA A 148 -4.35 5.31 -7.91
N GLU A 149 -4.58 5.63 -6.64
CA GLU A 149 -4.99 6.96 -6.18
C GLU A 149 -3.99 8.04 -6.63
N SER A 150 -2.70 7.82 -6.38
CA SER A 150 -1.62 8.74 -6.79
C SER A 150 -1.49 8.87 -8.32
N SER A 151 -1.71 7.79 -9.06
CA SER A 151 -1.66 7.82 -10.53
C SER A 151 -2.87 8.56 -11.12
N LEU A 152 -4.07 8.36 -10.58
CA LEU A 152 -5.27 9.05 -11.03
C LEU A 152 -5.19 10.55 -10.72
N TYR A 153 -4.72 10.90 -9.52
CA TYR A 153 -4.37 12.28 -9.15
C TYR A 153 -3.41 12.90 -10.17
N SER A 154 -2.32 12.20 -10.49
CA SER A 154 -1.33 12.66 -11.48
C SER A 154 -1.94 12.92 -12.86
N CYS A 155 -2.94 12.14 -13.29
CA CYS A 155 -3.63 12.37 -14.56
C CYS A 155 -4.27 13.76 -14.59
N TYR A 156 -5.14 14.05 -13.61
CA TYR A 156 -5.83 15.34 -13.52
C TYR A 156 -4.86 16.50 -13.33
N ARG A 157 -3.87 16.33 -12.44
CA ARG A 157 -2.84 17.35 -12.18
C ARG A 157 -2.04 17.68 -13.45
N ASN A 158 -1.56 16.68 -14.19
CA ASN A 158 -0.72 16.90 -15.36
C ASN A 158 -1.51 17.48 -16.54
N VAL A 159 -2.79 17.12 -16.68
CA VAL A 159 -3.69 17.77 -17.64
C VAL A 159 -3.82 19.27 -17.31
N MET A 160 -4.13 19.60 -16.06
CA MET A 160 -4.27 21.01 -15.65
C MET A 160 -2.94 21.78 -15.76
N GLN A 161 -1.81 21.11 -15.49
CA GLN A 161 -0.50 21.70 -15.70
C GLN A 161 -0.26 22.04 -17.18
N LEU A 162 -0.55 21.13 -18.11
CA LEU A 162 -0.44 21.41 -19.55
C LEU A 162 -1.38 22.55 -19.97
N ALA A 163 -2.60 22.59 -19.43
CA ALA A 163 -3.54 23.68 -19.70
C ALA A 163 -2.98 25.04 -19.25
N LYS A 164 -2.34 25.09 -18.08
CA LYS A 164 -1.69 26.30 -17.58
C LYS A 164 -0.47 26.69 -18.41
N GLU A 165 0.40 25.74 -18.75
CA GLU A 165 1.63 25.98 -19.55
C GLU A 165 1.32 26.51 -20.95
N HIS A 166 0.23 26.06 -21.55
CA HIS A 166 -0.24 26.51 -22.86
C HIS A 166 -1.27 27.66 -22.81
N ALA A 167 -1.48 28.26 -21.62
CA ALA A 167 -2.42 29.36 -21.40
C ALA A 167 -3.83 29.09 -21.97
N MET A 168 -4.36 27.90 -21.71
CA MET A 168 -5.67 27.48 -22.16
C MET A 168 -6.78 28.08 -21.29
N ALA A 169 -7.77 28.70 -21.93
CA ALA A 169 -8.92 29.29 -21.23
C ALA A 169 -9.93 28.24 -20.77
N SER A 170 -10.09 27.14 -21.52
CA SER A 170 -11.11 26.13 -21.24
C SER A 170 -10.65 24.69 -21.46
N VAL A 171 -11.02 23.80 -20.53
CA VAL A 171 -10.64 22.37 -20.56
C VAL A 171 -11.86 21.48 -20.33
N GLY A 172 -12.12 20.54 -21.25
CA GLY A 172 -13.16 19.52 -21.12
C GLY A 172 -12.61 18.18 -20.65
N PHE A 173 -12.91 17.78 -19.41
CA PHE A 173 -12.52 16.48 -18.85
C PHE A 173 -13.53 15.40 -19.18
N CYS A 174 -13.05 14.26 -19.67
CA CYS A 174 -13.80 13.01 -19.59
C CYS A 174 -13.60 12.33 -18.23
N VAL A 175 -14.44 11.34 -17.92
CA VAL A 175 -14.20 10.42 -16.81
C VAL A 175 -12.99 9.53 -17.11
N VAL A 176 -11.83 9.86 -16.51
CA VAL A 176 -10.56 9.17 -16.77
C VAL A 176 -10.61 7.69 -16.33
N SER A 177 -11.35 7.40 -15.27
CA SER A 177 -11.60 6.06 -14.75
C SER A 177 -12.61 5.30 -15.61
N THR A 178 -12.16 4.73 -16.72
CA THR A 178 -13.03 3.91 -17.57
C THR A 178 -13.43 2.59 -16.88
N VAL A 179 -14.61 2.07 -17.23
CA VAL A 179 -15.14 0.78 -16.73
C VAL A 179 -14.12 -0.35 -16.91
N LYS A 180 -13.41 -0.37 -18.04
CA LYS A 180 -12.36 -1.36 -18.36
C LYS A 180 -11.18 -1.33 -17.39
N ARG A 181 -10.89 -0.19 -16.76
CA ARG A 181 -9.82 -0.02 -15.76
C ARG A 181 -10.28 -0.32 -14.34
N ALA A 182 -11.58 -0.57 -14.14
CA ALA A 182 -12.19 -1.08 -12.90
C ALA A 182 -11.93 -0.22 -11.64
N TYR A 183 -11.74 1.08 -11.80
CA TYR A 183 -11.60 2.00 -10.67
C TYR A 183 -13.00 2.28 -10.08
N PRO A 184 -13.20 2.19 -8.76
CA PRO A 184 -14.48 2.54 -8.14
C PRO A 184 -14.88 3.97 -8.47
N LEU A 185 -16.06 4.16 -9.05
CA LEU A 185 -16.49 5.45 -9.60
C LEU A 185 -16.55 6.56 -8.53
N GLU A 186 -17.07 6.26 -7.34
CA GLU A 186 -17.16 7.23 -6.23
C GLU A 186 -15.76 7.66 -5.76
N ASP A 187 -14.85 6.70 -5.52
CA ASP A 187 -13.45 6.99 -5.15
C ASP A 187 -12.72 7.82 -6.23
N ALA A 188 -12.94 7.50 -7.51
CA ALA A 188 -12.34 8.23 -8.63
C ALA A 188 -12.86 9.67 -8.72
N THR A 189 -14.16 9.86 -8.50
CA THR A 189 -14.83 11.16 -8.57
C THR A 189 -14.34 12.08 -7.46
N HIS A 190 -14.16 11.57 -6.24
CA HIS A 190 -13.53 12.33 -5.15
C HIS A 190 -12.14 12.86 -5.53
N ILE A 191 -11.32 12.04 -6.21
CA ILE A 191 -9.98 12.46 -6.66
C ILE A 191 -10.08 13.52 -7.75
N ALA A 192 -10.95 13.32 -8.75
CA ALA A 192 -11.14 14.26 -9.85
C ALA A 192 -11.57 15.65 -9.34
N LEU A 193 -12.65 15.69 -8.56
CA LEU A 193 -13.24 16.93 -8.04
C LEU A 193 -12.26 17.67 -7.13
N ARG A 194 -11.64 16.96 -6.17
CA ARG A 194 -10.65 17.56 -5.27
C ARG A 194 -9.46 18.14 -6.02
N THR A 195 -8.89 17.39 -6.97
CA THR A 195 -7.66 17.79 -7.67
C THR A 195 -7.89 19.08 -8.45
N ILE A 196 -9.00 19.15 -9.19
CA ILE A 196 -9.36 20.34 -9.95
C ILE A 196 -9.71 21.49 -9.01
N ARG A 197 -10.41 21.23 -7.90
CA ARG A 197 -10.75 22.25 -6.91
C ARG A 197 -9.50 22.94 -6.34
N ARG A 198 -8.53 22.15 -5.86
CA ARG A 198 -7.26 22.66 -5.34
C ARG A 198 -6.43 23.37 -6.42
N PHE A 199 -6.43 22.83 -7.64
CA PHE A 199 -5.73 23.48 -8.74
C PHE A 199 -6.32 24.86 -9.06
N LEU A 200 -7.64 25.01 -9.09
CA LEU A 200 -8.30 26.30 -9.35
C LEU A 200 -8.11 27.29 -8.20
N GLU A 201 -8.02 26.82 -6.95
CA GLU A 201 -7.68 27.67 -5.80
C GLU A 201 -6.30 28.32 -5.95
N ASN A 202 -5.31 27.56 -6.46
CA ASN A 202 -3.93 28.03 -6.58
C ASN A 202 -3.61 28.69 -7.93
N HIS A 203 -4.28 28.27 -9.01
CA HIS A 203 -3.89 28.57 -10.40
C HIS A 203 -5.10 28.89 -11.32
N GLY A 204 -6.26 29.22 -10.76
CA GLY A 204 -7.48 29.40 -11.53
C GLY A 204 -7.58 30.70 -12.34
N GLU A 205 -6.68 31.68 -12.17
CA GLU A 205 -6.82 33.03 -12.76
C GLU A 205 -7.00 33.02 -14.29
N ASN A 206 -6.20 32.22 -15.00
CA ASN A 206 -6.21 32.16 -16.47
C ASN A 206 -7.20 31.13 -17.04
N ILE A 207 -7.89 30.38 -16.17
CA ILE A 207 -8.86 29.37 -16.57
C ILE A 207 -10.25 29.97 -16.41
N GLU A 208 -10.96 30.08 -17.53
CA GLU A 208 -12.32 30.59 -17.60
C GLU A 208 -13.34 29.47 -17.34
N MET A 209 -13.07 28.25 -17.83
CA MET A 209 -14.03 27.16 -17.74
C MET A 209 -13.40 25.76 -17.66
N VAL A 210 -13.91 24.94 -16.75
CA VAL A 210 -13.62 23.50 -16.66
C VAL A 210 -14.93 22.74 -16.77
N VAL A 211 -15.02 21.88 -17.79
CA VAL A 211 -16.22 21.08 -18.06
C VAL A 211 -15.97 19.63 -17.65
N PHE A 212 -16.80 19.09 -16.77
CA PHE A 212 -16.87 17.66 -16.48
C PHE A 212 -17.88 17.00 -17.43
N ALA A 213 -17.37 16.40 -18.51
CA ALA A 213 -18.17 15.62 -19.44
C ALA A 213 -18.37 14.20 -18.89
N VAL A 214 -19.61 13.88 -18.55
CA VAL A 214 -20.03 12.62 -17.94
C VAL A 214 -21.07 11.92 -18.82
N SER A 215 -21.18 10.61 -18.68
CA SER A 215 -22.33 9.86 -19.19
C SER A 215 -23.45 9.81 -18.16
N GLY A 216 -24.66 9.40 -18.56
CA GLY A 216 -25.78 9.24 -17.64
C GLY A 216 -25.56 8.23 -16.51
N VAL A 217 -24.54 7.35 -16.60
CA VAL A 217 -24.15 6.45 -15.50
C VAL A 217 -23.34 7.19 -14.43
N GLU A 218 -22.55 8.18 -14.84
CA GLU A 218 -21.62 8.90 -13.98
C GLU A 218 -22.24 10.17 -13.40
N GLU A 219 -23.17 10.80 -14.12
CA GLU A 219 -23.84 12.04 -13.72
C GLU A 219 -24.39 12.01 -12.28
N PRO A 220 -25.14 10.97 -11.83
CA PRO A 220 -25.69 10.97 -10.47
C PRO A 220 -24.60 11.00 -9.38
N VAL A 221 -23.46 10.36 -9.63
CA VAL A 221 -22.33 10.34 -8.68
C VAL A 221 -21.65 11.70 -8.64
N TYR A 222 -21.45 12.34 -9.80
CA TYR A 222 -20.91 13.70 -9.85
C TYR A 222 -21.85 14.69 -9.15
N ARG A 223 -23.15 14.67 -9.45
CA ARG A 223 -24.15 15.55 -8.82
C ARG A 223 -24.18 15.40 -7.30
N LYS A 224 -24.10 14.16 -6.79
CA LYS A 224 -24.03 13.88 -5.34
C LYS A 224 -22.76 14.44 -4.69
N LEU A 225 -21.60 14.32 -5.35
CA LEU A 225 -20.31 14.64 -4.74
C LEU A 225 -19.84 16.08 -4.97
N MET A 226 -20.30 16.75 -6.03
CA MET A 226 -19.90 18.12 -6.36
C MET A 226 -20.16 19.13 -5.23
N PRO A 227 -21.31 19.14 -4.53
CA PRO A 227 -21.53 20.06 -3.40
C PRO A 227 -20.49 19.95 -2.28
N LEU A 228 -19.83 18.79 -2.12
CA LEU A 228 -18.80 18.59 -1.10
C LEU A 228 -17.51 19.35 -1.40
N TYR A 229 -17.20 19.58 -2.68
CA TYR A 229 -15.97 20.24 -3.15
C TYR A 229 -16.23 21.63 -3.72
N TYR A 230 -17.43 21.85 -4.23
CA TYR A 230 -17.93 23.08 -4.84
C TYR A 230 -19.28 23.43 -4.20
N PRO A 231 -19.32 23.71 -2.88
CA PRO A 231 -20.57 24.14 -2.24
C PRO A 231 -21.06 25.41 -2.94
N ARG A 232 -22.38 25.52 -3.18
CA ARG A 232 -23.02 26.67 -3.84
C ARG A 232 -23.51 27.73 -2.84
N SER A 233 -23.53 27.39 -1.56
CA SER A 233 -23.85 28.31 -0.48
C SER A 233 -23.12 27.94 0.81
N LYS A 234 -23.01 28.87 1.75
CA LYS A 234 -22.50 28.58 3.10
C LYS A 234 -23.32 27.51 3.83
N LYS A 235 -24.60 27.34 3.46
CA LYS A 235 -25.46 26.29 4.02
C LYS A 235 -25.05 24.91 3.49
N GLU A 236 -24.85 24.77 2.18
CA GLU A 236 -24.32 23.53 1.59
C GLU A 236 -22.93 23.19 2.11
N GLU A 237 -22.06 24.17 2.29
CA GLU A 237 -20.73 23.99 2.89
C GLU A 237 -20.82 23.34 4.28
N ARG A 238 -21.74 23.82 5.13
CA ARG A 238 -21.96 23.26 6.47
C ARG A 238 -22.51 21.83 6.43
N ILE A 239 -23.47 21.57 5.53
CA ILE A 239 -24.09 20.24 5.37
C ILE A 239 -23.07 19.23 4.81
N GLY A 240 -22.21 19.66 3.88
CA GLY A 240 -21.19 18.81 3.25
C GLY A 240 -20.03 18.44 4.15
N LEU A 241 -19.71 19.26 5.16
CA LEU A 241 -18.57 19.06 6.06
C LEU A 241 -18.49 17.66 6.70
N PRO A 242 -19.56 17.11 7.33
CA PRO A 242 -19.54 15.75 7.88
C PRO A 242 -19.51 14.64 6.82
N LEU A 243 -19.85 14.95 5.57
CA LEU A 243 -19.92 13.98 4.46
C LEU A 243 -18.60 13.86 3.68
N LEU A 244 -17.60 14.69 4.01
CA LEU A 244 -16.29 14.64 3.38
C LEU A 244 -15.55 13.33 3.70
N PRO A 245 -14.85 12.73 2.73
CA PRO A 245 -14.08 11.52 2.96
C PRO A 245 -12.89 11.79 3.90
N ALA A 246 -12.49 10.79 4.69
CA ALA A 246 -11.40 10.91 5.65
C ALA A 246 -10.06 11.38 5.03
N ASN A 247 -9.82 11.07 3.75
CA ASN A 247 -8.65 11.55 3.01
C ASN A 247 -9.07 12.62 2.00
N ILE A 248 -8.95 13.89 2.42
CA ILE A 248 -9.19 15.08 1.60
C ILE A 248 -7.94 15.58 0.86
N GLY A 249 -6.88 14.77 0.76
CA GLY A 249 -5.62 15.15 0.12
C GLY A 249 -4.86 16.29 0.82
N ASN A 250 -3.71 16.67 0.27
CA ASN A 250 -2.94 17.85 0.71
C ASN A 250 -3.45 19.14 0.04
N SER A 251 -2.71 20.25 0.18
CA SER A 251 -3.03 21.55 -0.45
C SER A 251 -3.11 21.49 -1.97
N GLU A 252 -2.44 20.51 -2.60
CA GLU A 252 -2.47 20.28 -4.05
C GLU A 252 -3.50 19.22 -4.46
N GLY A 253 -4.26 18.67 -3.51
CA GLY A 253 -5.23 17.59 -3.72
C GLY A 253 -4.63 16.19 -3.81
N GLU A 254 -3.32 16.04 -3.62
CA GLU A 254 -2.61 14.75 -3.66
C GLU A 254 -3.04 13.88 -2.49
N PRO A 255 -3.34 12.58 -2.70
CA PRO A 255 -3.67 11.65 -1.62
C PRO A 255 -2.54 11.57 -0.58
N VAL A 256 -2.86 11.88 0.68
CA VAL A 256 -1.88 11.80 1.77
C VAL A 256 -1.79 10.36 2.25
N VAL A 257 -0.59 9.77 2.17
CA VAL A 257 -0.29 8.45 2.71
C VAL A 257 0.64 8.64 3.92
N PRO A 258 0.14 8.52 5.16
CA PRO A 258 0.92 8.77 6.37
C PRO A 258 2.21 7.96 6.45
N GLU A 259 2.21 6.73 5.90
CA GLU A 259 3.39 5.87 5.86
C GLU A 259 4.49 6.36 4.90
N ARG A 260 4.18 7.29 4.00
CA ARG A 260 5.11 7.90 3.03
C ARG A 260 5.60 9.28 3.44
N GLN A 261 5.02 9.89 4.49
CA GLN A 261 5.50 11.17 5.00
C GLN A 261 6.90 11.00 5.61
N ILE A 262 7.84 11.82 5.15
CA ILE A 262 9.16 11.93 5.77
C ILE A 262 8.93 12.61 7.12
N ARG A 263 9.03 11.86 8.22
CA ARG A 263 9.11 12.43 9.55
C ARG A 263 10.47 13.09 9.68
N ILE A 264 10.56 14.37 9.36
CA ILE A 264 11.66 15.20 9.81
C ILE A 264 11.40 15.39 11.30
N ALA A 265 12.02 14.55 12.13
CA ALA A 265 12.15 14.91 13.54
C ALA A 265 12.97 16.20 13.57
N GLU A 266 12.42 17.26 14.17
CA GLU A 266 13.27 18.33 14.67
C GLU A 266 14.35 17.68 15.55
N LYS A 267 15.59 18.20 15.45
CA LYS A 267 16.83 17.70 16.06
C LYS A 267 16.59 16.69 17.21
N PRO A 268 17.22 15.48 17.19
CA PRO A 268 17.18 14.63 18.37
C PRO A 268 17.95 15.32 19.51
N GLY A 269 17.21 15.91 20.44
CA GLY A 269 17.73 16.59 21.62
C GLY A 269 17.11 17.98 21.76
N ASN A 270 16.02 18.07 22.52
CA ASN A 270 15.77 19.14 23.50
C ASN A 270 14.39 18.97 24.14
N LEU A 271 14.34 18.08 25.13
CA LEU A 271 13.46 18.05 26.31
C LEU A 271 14.31 17.22 27.30
N GLU A 272 14.77 17.64 28.47
CA GLU A 272 14.29 18.58 29.48
C GLU A 272 15.53 19.06 30.28
N ASP A 273 15.65 20.37 30.57
CA ASP A 273 15.72 20.89 31.95
C ASP A 273 16.08 22.39 31.93
N ASP A 274 15.15 23.16 32.48
CA ASP A 274 15.29 24.57 32.80
C ASP A 274 16.05 24.69 34.13
N SER A 275 17.32 25.07 34.09
CA SER A 275 18.00 25.92 35.08
C SER A 275 19.50 26.02 34.78
N GLY A 276 20.00 27.23 34.56
CA GLY A 276 21.43 27.49 34.58
C GLY A 276 21.93 28.40 33.46
N ASP A 277 22.09 29.66 33.86
CA ASP A 277 22.88 30.73 33.26
C ASP A 277 24.13 30.32 32.45
N ASP A 278 24.42 31.14 31.45
CA ASP A 278 25.72 31.42 30.81
C ASP A 278 26.36 30.51 29.72
N SER A 279 26.93 31.22 28.73
CA SER A 279 27.89 30.83 27.67
C SER A 279 27.38 30.35 26.29
N LEU A 280 27.15 31.31 25.40
CA LEU A 280 26.98 31.19 23.95
C LEU A 280 28.30 30.98 23.16
N GLU A 281 29.22 30.10 23.60
CA GLU A 281 30.56 30.04 22.94
C GLU A 281 31.18 28.66 22.66
N SER A 282 30.51 27.52 22.88
CA SER A 282 31.20 26.20 22.80
C SER A 282 30.93 25.30 21.60
N ASP A 283 30.07 25.66 20.62
CA ASP A 283 29.61 24.70 19.61
C ASP A 283 30.12 24.92 18.16
N LEU A 284 31.15 25.76 17.97
CA LEU A 284 31.89 25.86 16.71
C LEU A 284 32.95 24.74 16.52
N GLY A 285 33.15 23.88 17.54
CA GLY A 285 34.21 22.86 17.56
C GLY A 285 33.87 21.49 16.95
N LEU A 286 32.60 21.20 16.63
CA LEU A 286 32.17 19.85 16.21
C LEU A 286 31.89 19.68 14.71
N VAL A 287 32.19 20.67 13.87
CA VAL A 287 32.16 20.51 12.41
C VAL A 287 33.46 19.82 11.98
N GLY A 288 33.49 18.49 12.06
CA GLY A 288 34.66 17.69 11.63
C GLY A 288 34.66 16.23 12.12
N SER A 289 33.81 15.88 13.07
CA SER A 289 33.71 14.53 13.63
C SER A 289 32.76 13.60 12.87
N HIS A 290 31.99 14.13 11.91
CA HIS A 290 31.07 13.33 11.10
C HIS A 290 31.85 12.44 10.11
N ALA A 291 31.43 11.20 9.89
CA ALA A 291 32.10 10.24 9.00
C ALA A 291 32.34 10.77 7.56
N PHE A 292 31.52 11.74 7.14
CA PHE A 292 31.65 12.50 5.89
C PHE A 292 32.94 13.34 5.83
N ALA A 293 33.36 13.94 6.94
CA ALA A 293 34.59 14.72 7.04
C ALA A 293 35.85 13.83 7.24
N ARG A 294 35.67 12.56 7.59
CA ARG A 294 36.77 11.61 7.86
C ARG A 294 37.19 10.74 6.68
N MET A 295 36.55 10.88 5.50
CA MET A 295 36.85 10.08 4.29
C MET A 295 36.96 8.56 4.57
N GLU A 296 36.19 8.04 5.51
CA GLU A 296 36.14 6.60 5.75
C GLU A 296 35.13 5.95 4.80
N GLY A 297 35.66 5.29 3.78
CA GLY A 297 34.91 4.41 2.88
C GLY A 297 34.41 5.08 1.59
N ASP A 298 34.52 4.32 0.49
CA ASP A 298 34.14 4.74 -0.85
C ASP A 298 32.60 4.79 -1.00
N VAL A 299 32.02 5.95 -0.66
CA VAL A 299 30.58 6.25 -0.68
C VAL A 299 29.98 6.07 -2.09
N ASP A 300 30.80 6.23 -3.13
CA ASP A 300 30.37 6.06 -4.52
C ASP A 300 30.15 4.60 -4.89
N LYS A 301 30.88 3.68 -4.27
CA LYS A 301 30.65 2.24 -4.40
C LYS A 301 29.29 1.83 -3.84
N GLN A 302 28.88 2.44 -2.72
CA GLN A 302 27.56 2.29 -2.13
C GLN A 302 26.45 2.90 -3.01
N ARG A 303 26.66 4.09 -3.59
CA ARG A 303 25.73 4.69 -4.56
C ARG A 303 25.55 3.84 -5.81
N LYS A 304 26.62 3.23 -6.31
CA LYS A 304 26.59 2.37 -7.50
C LYS A 304 25.76 1.09 -7.26
N LEU A 305 25.83 0.51 -6.07
CA LEU A 305 25.03 -0.65 -5.67
C LEU A 305 23.53 -0.30 -5.51
N ILE A 306 23.22 0.88 -4.97
CA ILE A 306 21.85 1.39 -4.83
C ILE A 306 21.21 1.65 -6.21
N LEU A 307 21.97 2.23 -7.15
CA LEU A 307 21.52 2.45 -8.53
C LEU A 307 21.29 1.15 -9.33
N GLN A 308 21.97 0.06 -8.96
CA GLN A 308 21.79 -1.27 -9.55
C GLN A 308 20.64 -2.07 -8.90
N GLY A 309 19.85 -1.46 -8.01
CA GLY A 309 18.71 -2.11 -7.36
C GLY A 309 19.09 -3.13 -6.28
N GLN A 310 20.36 -3.18 -5.86
CA GLN A 310 20.81 -4.03 -4.78
C GLN A 310 20.76 -3.27 -3.46
N MET A 311 19.82 -3.64 -2.59
CA MET A 311 19.72 -3.09 -1.24
C MET A 311 20.97 -3.45 -0.44
N SER A 312 21.68 -2.44 0.09
CA SER A 312 22.81 -2.64 1.01
C SER A 312 22.42 -3.53 2.19
N GLU A 313 23.33 -4.38 2.67
CA GLU A 313 23.09 -5.26 3.83
C GLU A 313 22.58 -4.50 5.07
N ALA A 314 23.09 -3.29 5.31
CA ALA A 314 22.61 -2.42 6.38
C ALA A 314 21.17 -1.94 6.17
N ALA A 315 20.78 -1.67 4.91
CA ALA A 315 19.42 -1.30 4.55
C ALA A 315 18.45 -2.49 4.64
N GLN A 316 18.90 -3.67 4.23
CA GLN A 316 18.16 -4.93 4.42
C GLN A 316 17.92 -5.18 5.92
N GLN A 317 18.96 -5.06 6.75
CA GLN A 317 18.85 -5.19 8.21
C GLN A 317 17.87 -4.17 8.81
N LYS A 318 17.93 -2.90 8.40
CA LYS A 318 17.01 -1.85 8.86
C LYS A 318 15.57 -2.12 8.45
N GLN A 319 15.35 -2.65 7.25
CA GLN A 319 14.02 -3.03 6.77
C GLN A 319 13.49 -4.28 7.51
N HIS A 320 14.35 -5.26 7.77
CA HIS A 320 14.00 -6.39 8.64
C HIS A 320 13.63 -5.94 10.04
N GLN A 321 14.32 -4.94 10.60
CA GLN A 321 14.01 -4.40 11.92
C GLN A 321 12.67 -3.63 11.97
N ARG A 322 12.34 -2.89 10.92
CA ARG A 322 11.02 -2.23 10.78
C ARG A 322 9.88 -3.24 10.67
N ASN A 323 10.05 -4.26 9.84
CA ASN A 323 9.08 -5.34 9.71
C ASN A 323 8.90 -6.08 11.04
N TYR A 324 10.02 -6.33 11.75
CA TYR A 324 10.01 -6.93 13.07
C TYR A 324 9.16 -6.11 14.06
N ASN A 325 9.38 -4.81 14.19
CA ASN A 325 8.61 -3.94 15.09
C ASN A 325 7.12 -3.90 14.73
N ARG A 326 6.80 -3.90 13.43
CA ARG A 326 5.40 -3.92 12.96
C ARG A 326 4.67 -5.20 13.36
N TRP A 327 5.32 -6.35 13.19
CA TRP A 327 4.75 -7.64 13.61
C TRP A 327 4.59 -7.72 15.14
N LEU A 328 5.50 -7.08 15.86
CA LEU A 328 5.52 -6.98 17.31
C LEU A 328 4.30 -6.23 17.87
N CYS A 329 3.95 -5.09 17.27
CA CYS A 329 2.77 -4.33 17.67
C CYS A 329 1.47 -5.08 17.36
N ARG A 330 1.39 -5.76 16.20
CA ARG A 330 0.22 -6.57 15.81
C ARG A 330 0.03 -7.77 16.73
N ALA A 331 1.12 -8.44 17.10
CA ALA A 331 1.13 -9.54 18.06
C ALA A 331 0.50 -9.21 19.42
N ARG A 332 0.71 -7.97 19.89
CA ARG A 332 0.22 -7.50 21.19
C ARG A 332 -1.25 -7.05 21.14
N ALA A 333 -1.79 -6.83 19.94
CA ALA A 333 -3.13 -6.29 19.74
C ALA A 333 -4.18 -7.36 19.39
N GLU A 334 -3.76 -8.53 18.90
CA GLU A 334 -4.67 -9.64 18.54
C GLU A 334 -4.74 -10.70 19.66
N ASP A 335 -5.94 -11.25 19.89
CA ASP A 335 -6.13 -12.42 20.75
C ASP A 335 -5.66 -13.69 20.01
N LEU A 336 -4.71 -14.42 20.60
CA LEU A 336 -3.98 -15.53 19.99
C LEU A 336 -4.29 -16.88 20.66
N SER A 337 -5.32 -16.92 21.50
CA SER A 337 -5.73 -18.08 22.29
C SER A 337 -5.97 -19.33 21.43
N ASP A 338 -6.56 -19.18 20.25
CA ASP A 338 -6.83 -20.26 19.29
C ASP A 338 -5.57 -20.95 18.77
N ILE A 339 -4.44 -20.24 18.74
CA ILE A 339 -3.17 -20.73 18.20
C ILE A 339 -2.36 -21.41 19.32
N ALA A 340 -2.42 -20.88 20.54
CA ALA A 340 -1.88 -21.56 21.72
C ALA A 340 -2.56 -22.93 21.93
N ALA A 341 -3.86 -23.03 21.64
CA ALA A 341 -4.62 -24.28 21.69
C ALA A 341 -4.10 -25.36 20.71
N LEU A 342 -3.40 -24.99 19.64
CA LEU A 342 -2.81 -25.95 18.69
C LEU A 342 -1.59 -26.70 19.27
N LYS A 343 -0.99 -26.24 20.38
CA LYS A 343 0.23 -26.83 20.97
C LYS A 343 1.37 -27.09 19.95
N ALA A 344 1.45 -26.27 18.88
CA ALA A 344 2.45 -26.43 17.83
C ALA A 344 3.84 -25.93 18.25
N LEU A 345 3.88 -24.98 19.18
CA LEU A 345 5.09 -24.47 19.82
C LEU A 345 4.79 -24.17 21.28
N TYR A 346 5.57 -24.72 22.20
CA TYR A 346 5.43 -24.43 23.63
C TYR A 346 6.78 -24.46 24.34
N GLN A 347 6.87 -23.73 25.45
CA GLN A 347 7.99 -23.80 26.38
C GLN A 347 7.77 -24.96 27.35
N THR A 348 8.84 -25.70 27.63
CA THR A 348 8.87 -26.77 28.64
C THR A 348 10.14 -26.60 29.46
N GLY A 349 10.09 -26.95 30.74
CA GLY A 349 11.13 -26.82 31.78
C GLY A 349 12.50 -26.23 31.43
N VAL A 350 13.57 -26.90 31.87
CA VAL A 350 14.96 -26.54 31.59
C VAL A 350 15.79 -27.78 31.29
N ASP A 351 16.85 -27.61 30.49
CA ASP A 351 17.83 -28.67 30.28
C ASP A 351 18.82 -28.77 31.46
N LEU A 352 19.69 -29.78 31.44
CA LEU A 352 20.69 -30.01 32.50
C LEU A 352 21.69 -28.84 32.67
N CYS A 353 21.75 -27.91 31.72
CA CYS A 353 22.56 -26.70 31.81
C CYS A 353 21.75 -25.46 32.25
N GLY A 354 20.51 -25.64 32.70
CA GLY A 354 19.61 -24.56 33.14
C GLY A 354 19.04 -23.72 31.99
N ARG A 355 19.09 -24.20 30.74
CA ARG A 355 18.59 -23.47 29.57
C ARG A 355 17.13 -23.84 29.31
N THR A 356 16.31 -22.85 29.01
CA THR A 356 14.89 -23.06 28.68
C THR A 356 14.74 -23.98 27.48
N VAL A 357 13.84 -24.96 27.57
CA VAL A 357 13.57 -25.89 26.48
C VAL A 357 12.35 -25.44 25.69
N MET A 358 12.49 -25.30 24.37
CA MET A 358 11.39 -24.97 23.47
C MET A 358 11.06 -26.16 22.61
N VAL A 359 9.81 -26.60 22.63
CA VAL A 359 9.33 -27.74 21.85
C VAL A 359 8.51 -27.27 20.65
N VAL A 360 8.93 -27.72 19.46
CA VAL A 360 8.20 -27.50 18.20
C VAL A 360 7.58 -28.83 17.76
N VAL A 361 6.26 -28.84 17.58
CA VAL A 361 5.49 -30.00 17.12
C VAL A 361 5.00 -29.75 15.69
N GLY A 362 5.71 -30.33 14.72
CA GLY A 362 5.41 -30.12 13.30
C GLY A 362 4.03 -30.62 12.84
N ARG A 363 3.48 -31.65 13.50
CA ARG A 363 2.18 -32.26 13.18
C ARG A 363 1.00 -31.29 13.39
N ASN A 364 1.12 -30.38 14.35
CA ASN A 364 0.03 -29.50 14.75
C ASN A 364 0.03 -28.16 13.99
N ILE A 365 0.86 -28.03 12.95
CA ILE A 365 0.89 -26.85 12.07
C ILE A 365 -0.11 -27.10 10.92
N PRO A 366 -1.30 -26.47 10.90
CA PRO A 366 -2.29 -26.70 9.86
C PRO A 366 -1.79 -26.16 8.51
N VAL A 367 -1.68 -27.03 7.52
CA VAL A 367 -1.19 -26.71 6.16
C VAL A 367 -2.34 -26.30 5.21
N THR A 368 -3.59 -26.61 5.56
CA THR A 368 -4.69 -26.67 4.58
C THR A 368 -5.63 -25.47 4.52
N LEU A 369 -5.50 -24.43 5.36
CA LEU A 369 -6.54 -23.39 5.46
C LEU A 369 -6.10 -21.92 5.46
N ILE A 370 -4.85 -21.59 5.17
CA ILE A 370 -4.38 -20.24 5.55
C ILE A 370 -3.56 -19.58 4.45
N ASP A 371 -4.04 -18.40 4.07
CA ASP A 371 -3.32 -17.33 3.40
C ASP A 371 -1.86 -17.26 3.88
N MET A 372 -0.91 -17.37 2.95
CA MET A 372 0.51 -17.55 3.28
C MET A 372 1.07 -16.38 4.10
N GLU A 373 0.46 -15.18 4.02
CA GLU A 373 0.79 -14.03 4.87
C GLU A 373 0.33 -14.22 6.32
N LYS A 374 -0.88 -14.75 6.56
CA LYS A 374 -1.42 -14.97 7.91
C LYS A 374 -0.70 -16.08 8.68
N VAL A 375 -0.21 -17.13 8.00
CA VAL A 375 0.66 -18.15 8.65
C VAL A 375 2.00 -17.55 9.06
N ASN A 376 2.58 -16.71 8.20
CA ASN A 376 3.82 -16.01 8.51
C ASN A 376 3.62 -14.94 9.59
N GLU A 377 2.45 -14.33 9.71
CA GLU A 377 2.16 -13.44 10.83
C GLU A 377 1.93 -14.25 12.12
N LYS A 378 1.04 -15.25 12.12
CA LYS A 378 0.64 -15.98 13.34
C LYS A 378 1.71 -16.92 13.90
N MET A 379 2.51 -17.58 13.06
CA MET A 379 3.54 -18.53 13.53
C MET A 379 4.82 -17.84 14.04
N PHE A 380 5.05 -16.58 13.66
CA PHE A 380 6.19 -15.77 14.13
C PHE A 380 5.93 -15.06 15.47
N ILE A 381 4.67 -15.06 15.92
CA ILE A 381 4.22 -14.43 17.15
C ILE A 381 4.37 -15.36 18.36
N LEU A 382 4.17 -16.67 18.20
CA LEU A 382 4.28 -17.66 19.29
C LEU A 382 5.67 -17.67 19.99
N PRO A 383 6.82 -17.69 19.29
CA PRO A 383 8.12 -17.60 19.97
C PRO A 383 8.34 -16.22 20.61
N PHE A 384 7.57 -15.21 20.18
CA PHE A 384 7.74 -13.83 20.58
C PHE A 384 6.99 -13.50 21.89
N VAL A 385 5.80 -14.09 22.08
CA VAL A 385 5.03 -13.97 23.33
C VAL A 385 5.60 -14.84 24.45
N MET A 386 6.15 -16.02 24.13
CA MET A 386 6.69 -16.94 25.14
C MET A 386 8.10 -16.55 25.65
N CYS A 387 8.75 -15.57 25.02
CA CYS A 387 10.15 -15.20 25.32
C CYS A 387 10.28 -13.70 25.62
N SER A 388 9.19 -13.04 26.05
CA SER A 388 9.14 -11.61 26.35
C SER A 388 10.05 -11.19 27.50
N ASP A 389 10.39 -12.09 28.42
CA ASP A 389 10.83 -11.64 29.75
C ASP A 389 12.24 -12.06 30.19
N SER A 390 13.10 -12.61 29.33
CA SER A 390 14.52 -12.77 29.73
C SER A 390 15.52 -13.09 28.61
N PRO A 391 16.82 -12.71 28.76
CA PRO A 391 17.88 -12.95 27.79
C PRO A 391 18.55 -14.33 27.94
N PHE A 392 17.83 -15.39 28.34
CA PHE A 392 18.46 -16.68 28.61
C PHE A 392 18.77 -17.49 27.33
N TYR A 393 19.85 -18.27 27.38
CA TYR A 393 20.19 -19.28 26.39
C TYR A 393 19.13 -20.38 26.39
N TYR A 394 18.77 -20.91 25.22
CA TYR A 394 17.71 -21.91 25.09
C TYR A 394 18.12 -23.07 24.19
N SER A 395 17.48 -24.22 24.42
CA SER A 395 17.62 -25.46 23.67
C SER A 395 16.30 -25.78 22.97
N SER A 396 16.33 -26.06 21.67
CA SER A 396 15.11 -26.34 20.90
C SER A 396 15.01 -27.81 20.53
N ILE A 397 13.80 -28.37 20.63
CA ILE A 397 13.49 -29.75 20.29
C ILE A 397 12.44 -29.76 19.19
N LEU A 398 12.70 -30.50 18.12
CA LEU A 398 11.75 -30.74 17.06
C LEU A 398 11.34 -32.22 17.03
N PHE A 399 10.04 -32.47 17.22
CA PHE A 399 9.45 -33.80 17.06
C PHE A 399 8.97 -34.00 15.61
N CYS A 400 9.51 -35.01 14.94
CA CYS A 400 9.22 -35.30 13.53
C CYS A 400 8.85 -36.77 13.31
N THR A 401 7.74 -37.22 13.89
CA THR A 401 7.27 -38.60 13.72
C THR A 401 6.33 -38.74 12.51
N LYS A 402 6.78 -39.50 11.51
CA LYS A 402 6.11 -39.95 10.27
C LYS A 402 5.18 -38.93 9.59
N PHE A 403 5.76 -38.10 8.74
CA PHE A 403 5.09 -37.34 7.67
C PHE A 403 4.59 -38.32 6.59
N TYR A 404 3.31 -38.70 6.58
CA TYR A 404 2.73 -39.43 5.45
C TYR A 404 1.46 -38.71 4.97
N ILE A 405 1.49 -38.36 3.68
CA ILE A 405 0.37 -37.93 2.82
C ILE A 405 -0.17 -36.52 3.10
N HIS A 406 0.50 -35.51 2.54
CA HIS A 406 -0.10 -34.40 1.78
C HIS A 406 0.91 -33.35 1.29
N PHE A 407 2.22 -33.61 1.44
CA PHE A 407 3.28 -32.66 1.10
C PHE A 407 4.11 -33.10 -0.13
N VAL A 408 3.45 -33.57 -1.19
CA VAL A 408 4.12 -33.94 -2.47
C VAL A 408 4.51 -32.71 -3.31
N ARG A 409 4.35 -31.48 -2.79
CA ARG A 409 4.73 -30.25 -3.53
C ARG A 409 5.59 -29.26 -2.76
N PHE A 410 6.28 -29.73 -1.72
CA PHE A 410 7.13 -28.87 -0.91
C PHE A 410 8.55 -29.41 -0.91
N SER A 411 9.42 -28.74 -1.66
CA SER A 411 10.86 -28.96 -1.56
C SER A 411 11.29 -28.80 -0.11
N THR A 412 12.09 -29.73 0.39
CA THR A 412 12.76 -29.72 1.71
C THR A 412 13.48 -28.40 2.00
N LYS A 413 13.87 -27.67 0.94
CA LYS A 413 14.37 -26.29 0.97
C LYS A 413 13.38 -25.33 1.64
N CYS A 414 12.08 -25.45 1.42
CA CYS A 414 11.06 -24.51 1.89
C CYS A 414 10.72 -24.67 3.39
N CYS A 415 10.77 -25.90 3.94
CA CYS A 415 10.52 -26.11 5.38
C CYS A 415 11.65 -25.54 6.24
N LEU A 416 12.91 -25.85 5.92
CA LEU A 416 14.08 -25.33 6.64
C LEU A 416 14.30 -23.83 6.40
N THR A 417 13.99 -23.31 5.20
CA THR A 417 13.99 -21.87 4.95
C THR A 417 12.91 -21.15 5.78
N LYS A 418 11.73 -21.74 5.95
CA LYS A 418 10.68 -21.21 6.84
C LYS A 418 11.07 -21.27 8.32
N VAL A 419 11.71 -22.36 8.77
CA VAL A 419 12.24 -22.47 10.14
C VAL A 419 13.34 -21.43 10.38
N ASN A 420 14.23 -21.19 9.42
CA ASN A 420 15.25 -20.14 9.53
C ASN A 420 14.63 -18.73 9.51
N LEU A 421 13.63 -18.49 8.65
CA LEU A 421 12.88 -17.24 8.68
C LEU A 421 12.21 -17.02 10.05
N MET A 422 11.62 -18.07 10.65
CA MET A 422 11.04 -18.03 12.01
C MET A 422 12.07 -17.78 13.11
N VAL A 423 13.28 -18.34 12.99
CA VAL A 423 14.37 -18.21 13.96
C VAL A 423 15.08 -16.86 13.73
N LYS A 424 14.56 -15.81 14.35
CA LYS A 424 15.10 -14.44 14.33
C LYS A 424 16.62 -14.41 14.63
N PHE A 425 17.31 -13.35 14.23
CA PHE A 425 18.74 -13.14 14.50
C PHE A 425 19.12 -13.26 16.00
N ARG A 426 18.25 -12.78 16.91
CA ARG A 426 18.40 -12.97 18.38
C ARG A 426 18.26 -14.43 18.81
N PHE A 427 17.32 -15.16 18.20
CA PHE A 427 17.15 -16.60 18.43
C PHE A 427 18.42 -17.35 17.97
N LYS A 428 18.94 -17.09 16.76
CA LYS A 428 20.16 -17.74 16.26
C LYS A 428 21.40 -17.55 17.16
N LYS A 429 21.53 -16.37 17.80
CA LYS A 429 22.63 -16.08 18.75
C LYS A 429 22.48 -16.83 20.08
N ASN A 430 21.26 -16.99 20.57
CA ASN A 430 20.97 -17.57 21.89
C ASN A 430 20.66 -19.08 21.84
N LEU A 431 20.36 -19.64 20.67
CA LEU A 431 20.22 -21.07 20.44
C LEU A 431 21.56 -21.77 20.66
N ARG A 432 21.61 -22.69 21.62
CA ARG A 432 22.83 -23.47 21.92
C ARG A 432 22.79 -24.88 21.33
N ALA A 433 21.63 -25.53 21.37
CA ALA A 433 21.43 -26.85 20.82
C ALA A 433 20.06 -26.96 20.15
N PHE A 434 20.00 -27.71 19.04
CA PHE A 434 18.79 -28.00 18.28
C PHE A 434 18.69 -29.52 18.06
N TYR A 435 17.75 -30.16 18.74
CA TYR A 435 17.57 -31.60 18.73
C TYR A 435 16.48 -32.02 17.74
N PHE A 436 16.84 -32.86 16.77
CA PHE A 436 15.89 -33.53 15.88
C PHE A 436 15.62 -34.93 16.38
N ILE A 437 14.39 -35.23 16.77
CA ILE A 437 14.00 -36.54 17.27
C ILE A 437 13.38 -37.36 16.15
N HIS A 438 13.85 -38.60 15.98
CA HIS A 438 13.49 -39.55 14.91
C HIS A 438 13.71 -39.01 13.47
N PRO A 439 14.94 -38.57 13.12
CA PRO A 439 15.21 -38.04 11.79
C PRO A 439 15.19 -39.13 10.71
N THR A 440 14.39 -38.93 9.65
CA THR A 440 14.42 -39.78 8.45
C THR A 440 15.67 -39.51 7.60
N PHE A 441 16.08 -40.47 6.75
CA PHE A 441 17.21 -40.28 5.82
C PHE A 441 17.09 -38.99 4.99
N ARG A 442 15.89 -38.71 4.47
CA ARG A 442 15.60 -37.46 3.73
C ARG A 442 15.74 -36.22 4.62
N SER A 443 15.35 -36.30 5.89
CA SER A 443 15.53 -35.20 6.85
C SER A 443 17.00 -34.96 7.17
N LYS A 444 17.81 -36.01 7.35
CA LYS A 444 19.27 -35.90 7.58
C LYS A 444 19.97 -35.24 6.38
N VAL A 445 19.72 -35.71 5.16
CA VAL A 445 20.30 -35.13 3.93
C VAL A 445 19.87 -33.68 3.73
N SER A 446 18.59 -33.37 3.95
CA SER A 446 18.06 -32.01 3.86
C SER A 446 18.70 -31.07 4.88
N THR A 447 18.83 -31.52 6.12
CA THR A 447 19.41 -30.72 7.21
C THR A 447 20.90 -30.49 6.98
N TRP A 448 21.63 -31.50 6.50
CA TRP A 448 23.04 -31.38 6.14
C TRP A 448 23.28 -30.37 5.01
N PHE A 449 22.51 -30.46 3.92
CA PHE A 449 22.61 -29.52 2.80
C PHE A 449 22.31 -28.09 3.25
N PHE A 450 21.27 -27.91 4.07
CA PHE A 450 20.85 -26.60 4.55
C PHE A 450 21.84 -25.96 5.54
N THR A 451 22.31 -26.73 6.51
CA THR A 451 23.28 -26.25 7.52
C THR A 451 24.66 -25.98 6.91
N THR A 452 25.01 -26.66 5.83
CA THR A 452 26.32 -26.49 5.16
C THR A 452 26.32 -25.32 4.16
N PHE A 453 25.25 -25.13 3.39
CA PHE A 453 25.24 -24.16 2.28
C PHE A 453 24.37 -22.92 2.49
N SER A 454 23.42 -22.93 3.43
CA SER A 454 22.51 -21.79 3.66
C SER A 454 22.79 -21.02 4.95
N VAL A 455 23.36 -21.66 5.98
CA VAL A 455 23.44 -21.06 7.33
C VAL A 455 24.76 -21.39 8.02
N SER A 456 25.73 -20.47 7.94
CA SER A 456 26.97 -20.54 8.72
C SER A 456 26.67 -20.58 10.22
N GLY A 457 27.26 -21.55 10.94
CA GLY A 457 27.22 -21.69 12.40
C GLY A 457 26.05 -22.48 13.00
N LEU A 458 25.12 -23.01 12.19
CA LEU A 458 24.03 -23.87 12.70
C LEU A 458 24.40 -25.36 12.70
N LYS A 459 25.31 -25.77 11.81
CA LYS A 459 25.75 -27.17 11.64
C LYS A 459 26.26 -27.81 12.95
N GLU A 460 27.02 -27.06 13.74
CA GLU A 460 27.60 -27.53 15.01
C GLU A 460 26.58 -27.63 16.15
N LYS A 461 25.42 -26.97 16.00
CA LYS A 461 24.37 -26.91 17.03
C LYS A 461 23.25 -27.92 16.81
N VAL A 462 23.24 -28.59 15.65
CA VAL A 462 22.17 -29.53 15.28
C VAL A 462 22.56 -30.94 15.67
N HIS A 463 21.73 -31.56 16.52
CA HIS A 463 21.92 -32.91 17.02
C HIS A 463 20.77 -33.80 16.55
N HIS A 464 21.09 -34.95 16.00
CA HIS A 464 20.14 -35.95 15.55
C HIS A 464 20.01 -37.03 16.62
N ILE A 465 18.81 -37.17 17.18
CA ILE A 465 18.48 -38.13 18.24
C ILE A 465 17.60 -39.22 17.64
N GLU A 466 18.05 -40.46 17.76
CA GLU A 466 17.34 -41.61 17.16
C GLU A 466 16.28 -42.18 18.11
N ASN A 467 16.53 -42.13 19.43
CA ASN A 467 15.67 -42.67 20.47
C ASN A 467 15.48 -41.66 21.62
N LEU A 468 14.34 -41.70 22.32
CA LEU A 468 14.07 -40.78 23.43
C LEU A 468 15.06 -40.93 24.61
N GLN A 469 15.66 -42.11 24.81
CA GLN A 469 16.70 -42.31 25.83
C GLN A 469 17.90 -41.38 25.66
N GLN A 470 18.31 -41.08 24.42
CA GLN A 470 19.38 -40.13 24.11
C GLN A 470 18.97 -38.67 24.31
N LEU A 471 17.67 -38.38 24.33
CA LEU A 471 17.17 -37.06 24.72
C LEU A 471 17.25 -36.90 26.24
N PHE A 472 16.94 -37.97 26.98
CA PHE A 472 16.95 -37.95 28.44
C PHE A 472 18.34 -37.82 29.07
N THR A 473 19.41 -38.09 28.31
CA THR A 473 20.78 -37.77 28.74
C THR A 473 21.07 -36.27 28.76
N CYS A 474 20.25 -35.46 28.09
CA CYS A 474 20.42 -34.02 27.96
C CYS A 474 19.37 -33.22 28.75
N ILE A 475 18.17 -33.80 28.95
CA ILE A 475 17.01 -33.14 29.54
C ILE A 475 16.28 -34.14 30.42
N LEU A 476 15.99 -33.80 31.67
CA LEU A 476 15.29 -34.70 32.57
C LEU A 476 13.86 -34.97 32.07
N PRO A 477 13.34 -36.22 32.18
CA PRO A 477 11.98 -36.56 31.73
C PRO A 477 10.89 -35.69 32.33
N GLU A 478 11.07 -35.23 33.58
CA GLU A 478 10.14 -34.36 34.31
C GLU A 478 10.09 -32.93 33.77
N GLN A 479 11.13 -32.51 33.05
CA GLN A 479 11.29 -31.16 32.52
C GLN A 479 10.81 -31.04 31.07
N ILE A 480 10.28 -32.12 30.48
CA ILE A 480 9.82 -32.16 29.09
C ILE A 480 8.43 -32.79 28.96
N ASP A 481 7.47 -32.02 28.43
CA ASP A 481 6.18 -32.56 28.02
C ASP A 481 6.33 -33.17 26.62
N ILE A 482 6.33 -34.50 26.51
CA ILE A 482 6.49 -35.22 25.24
C ILE A 482 5.11 -35.58 24.68
N PRO A 483 4.80 -35.20 23.42
CA PRO A 483 3.52 -35.54 22.84
C PRO A 483 3.29 -37.07 22.77
N PRO A 484 2.07 -37.58 23.05
CA PRO A 484 1.79 -39.01 23.14
C PRO A 484 2.18 -39.81 21.88
N PHE A 485 1.99 -39.23 20.70
CA PHE A 485 2.32 -39.88 19.42
C PHE A 485 3.83 -40.12 19.21
N VAL A 486 4.69 -39.39 19.92
CA VAL A 486 6.15 -39.61 19.89
C VAL A 486 6.50 -40.80 20.77
N LEU A 487 5.92 -40.90 21.97
CA LEU A 487 6.10 -42.03 22.87
C LEU A 487 5.62 -43.34 22.23
N GLU A 488 4.47 -43.30 21.55
CA GLU A 488 3.95 -44.45 20.79
C GLU A 488 4.90 -44.90 19.67
N TYR A 489 5.55 -43.95 19.00
CA TYR A 489 6.47 -44.26 17.92
C TYR A 489 7.80 -44.84 18.43
N ASP A 490 8.38 -44.23 19.46
CA ASP A 490 9.60 -44.73 20.11
C ASP A 490 9.38 -46.17 20.60
N THR A 491 8.21 -46.44 21.22
CA THR A 491 7.78 -47.79 21.63
C THR A 491 7.67 -48.77 20.45
N ARG A 492 7.12 -48.34 19.30
CA ARG A 492 7.02 -49.18 18.10
C ARG A 492 8.38 -49.48 17.48
N VAL A 493 9.29 -48.51 17.44
CA VAL A 493 10.65 -48.67 16.90
C VAL A 493 11.48 -49.58 17.81
N SER A 494 11.37 -49.43 19.13
CA SER A 494 12.02 -50.36 20.07
C SER A 494 11.49 -51.78 19.90
N ILE A 495 10.17 -51.99 19.75
CA ILE A 495 9.59 -53.33 19.53
C ILE A 495 10.08 -53.96 18.21
N GLN A 496 10.23 -53.19 17.13
CA GLN A 496 10.76 -53.68 15.86
C GLN A 496 12.24 -54.09 15.92
N LEU A 497 13.04 -53.46 16.80
CA LEU A 497 14.45 -53.84 17.02
C LEU A 497 14.59 -55.11 17.87
N TYR A 498 13.59 -55.44 18.69
CA TYR A 498 13.56 -56.63 19.55
C TYR A 498 12.69 -57.78 19.02
N SER A 499 12.11 -57.65 17.82
CA SER A 499 11.46 -58.77 17.14
C SER A 499 12.51 -59.55 16.34
N PRO A 500 12.90 -60.78 16.74
CA PRO A 500 13.79 -61.58 15.93
C PRO A 500 13.09 -61.86 14.59
N THR A 501 13.77 -61.57 13.50
CA THR A 501 13.36 -62.03 12.17
C THR A 501 13.29 -63.55 12.19
N THR A 502 12.08 -64.10 12.28
CA THR A 502 11.77 -65.49 11.92
C THR A 502 11.31 -65.56 10.48
#